data_AF-A0ABD6ANG0-F1
#
_entry.id   AF-A0ABD6ANG0-F1
#
_cell.length_a   1.000
_cell.length_b   1.000
_cell.length_c   1.000
_cell.angle_alpha   90.00
_cell.angle_beta   90.00
_cell.angle_gamma   90.00
#
_symmetry.space_group_name_H-M   'P 1'
#
loop_
_entity.id
_entity.type
_entity.pdbx_description
1 polymer ?
#
loop_
_entity_poly.entity_id
_entity_poly.type
_entity_poly.pdbx_seq_one_letter_code
_entity_poly.pdbx_strand_id
1 'polypeptide(L)'
;MRTDTTVRDVMHREFLGVSESDRLADAAALLVEEDTDCLVVVRGGEPVGRLDCRSALGALLDADGWRPGDADGPTVGAVMGPPLPTVAPDDSLATVEERLVAEGVDRVVAVGEGEAVGVVTAGDALAAGAPRTGDGARETVPGDESLRGTRRGDEGPLGADGGVDAASGTAAADVSEPATQGVCESCGALVPDLVTDNGQAVCPECREV
;
A
#
# COMPACT_ATOMS: atom_id res chain seq x y z
N MET A 1 0.88 18.08 -21.74
CA MET A 1 0.92 16.81 -20.98
C MET A 1 -0.33 16.77 -20.14
N ARG A 2 -1.11 15.68 -20.19
CA ARG A 2 -2.17 15.49 -19.19
C ARG A 2 -1.46 14.96 -17.95
N THR A 3 -1.30 15.82 -16.95
CA THR A 3 -0.49 15.57 -15.75
C THR A 3 -1.26 14.94 -14.61
N ASP A 4 -2.58 14.74 -14.76
CA ASP A 4 -3.40 14.23 -13.67
C ASP A 4 -4.12 12.98 -14.15
N THR A 5 -3.63 11.83 -13.67
CA THR A 5 -4.36 10.57 -13.70
C THR A 5 -5.64 10.77 -12.89
N THR A 6 -6.79 10.49 -13.48
CA THR A 6 -8.09 10.60 -12.83
C THR A 6 -8.57 9.25 -12.31
N VAL A 7 -9.58 9.27 -11.43
CA VAL A 7 -10.29 8.06 -10.97
C VAL A 7 -10.75 7.22 -12.16
N ARG A 8 -11.34 7.84 -13.19
CA ARG A 8 -11.83 7.13 -14.39
C ARG A 8 -10.73 6.41 -15.16
N ASP A 9 -9.48 6.87 -15.06
CA ASP A 9 -8.34 6.24 -15.74
C ASP A 9 -7.85 4.96 -15.03
N VAL A 10 -8.14 4.81 -13.74
CA VAL A 10 -7.62 3.72 -12.89
C VAL A 10 -8.70 2.79 -12.33
N MET A 11 -9.95 3.25 -12.24
CA MET A 11 -11.03 2.50 -11.62
C MET A 11 -11.42 1.26 -12.41
N HIS A 12 -11.79 0.21 -11.67
CA HIS A 12 -12.51 -0.93 -12.23
C HIS A 12 -13.98 -0.56 -12.34
N ARG A 13 -14.54 -0.65 -13.56
CA ARG A 13 -15.97 -0.36 -13.83
C ARG A 13 -16.88 -1.48 -13.35
N GLU A 14 -16.34 -2.68 -13.21
CA GLU A 14 -17.01 -3.84 -12.67
C GLU A 14 -16.58 -3.97 -11.20
N PHE A 15 -17.56 -4.10 -10.31
CA PHE A 15 -17.34 -4.31 -8.89
C PHE A 15 -18.41 -5.28 -8.37
N LEU A 16 -18.09 -5.94 -7.26
CA LEU A 16 -18.97 -6.91 -6.65
C LEU A 16 -19.92 -6.21 -5.69
N GLY A 17 -21.18 -6.10 -6.13
CA GLY A 17 -22.27 -5.50 -5.38
C GLY A 17 -23.19 -6.55 -4.75
N VAL A 18 -23.62 -6.32 -3.51
CA VAL A 18 -24.63 -7.13 -2.81
C VAL A 18 -25.75 -6.26 -2.25
N SER A 19 -26.92 -6.84 -2.02
CA SER A 19 -28.04 -6.20 -1.36
C SER A 19 -28.01 -6.44 0.15
N GLU A 20 -28.56 -5.50 0.93
CA GLU A 20 -28.79 -5.67 2.38
C GLU A 20 -29.63 -6.92 2.72
N SER A 21 -30.45 -7.37 1.76
CA SER A 21 -31.33 -8.55 1.91
C SER A 21 -30.64 -9.87 1.56
N ASP A 22 -29.43 -9.83 0.98
CA ASP A 22 -28.70 -11.05 0.62
C ASP A 22 -28.28 -11.79 1.89
N ARG A 23 -28.15 -13.11 1.78
CA ARG A 23 -27.68 -13.92 2.89
C ARG A 23 -26.18 -13.68 3.08
N LEU A 24 -25.77 -13.59 4.33
CA LEU A 24 -24.36 -13.43 4.67
C LEU A 24 -23.50 -14.57 4.13
N ALA A 25 -24.04 -15.79 4.11
CA ALA A 25 -23.34 -16.97 3.59
C ALA A 25 -23.02 -16.87 2.10
N ASP A 26 -23.98 -16.41 1.31
CA ASP A 26 -23.84 -16.25 -0.14
C ASP A 26 -22.84 -15.12 -0.44
N ALA A 27 -22.93 -14.01 0.31
CA ALA A 27 -21.97 -12.91 0.22
C ALA A 27 -20.55 -13.34 0.67
N ALA A 28 -20.43 -14.15 1.72
CA ALA A 28 -19.15 -14.68 2.18
C ALA A 28 -18.53 -15.67 1.19
N ALA A 29 -19.36 -16.50 0.53
CA ALA A 29 -18.90 -17.33 -0.57
C ALA A 29 -18.37 -16.48 -1.72
N LEU A 30 -19.09 -15.40 -2.09
CA LEU A 30 -18.67 -14.48 -3.14
C LEU A 30 -17.32 -13.82 -2.85
N LEU A 31 -17.06 -13.40 -1.61
CA LEU A 31 -15.75 -12.88 -1.19
C LEU A 31 -14.61 -13.87 -1.48
N VAL A 32 -14.83 -15.16 -1.19
CA VAL A 32 -13.82 -16.22 -1.39
C VAL A 32 -13.68 -16.60 -2.86
N GLU A 33 -14.79 -16.75 -3.59
CA GLU A 33 -14.81 -17.17 -5.00
C GLU A 33 -14.13 -16.15 -5.91
N GLU A 34 -14.32 -14.86 -5.62
CA GLU A 34 -13.79 -13.77 -6.42
C GLU A 34 -12.46 -13.21 -5.89
N ASP A 35 -11.87 -13.84 -4.87
CA ASP A 35 -10.61 -13.43 -4.23
C ASP A 35 -10.60 -11.93 -3.86
N THR A 36 -11.70 -11.46 -3.27
CA THR A 36 -11.84 -10.08 -2.80
C THR A 36 -12.15 -10.03 -1.32
N ASP A 37 -11.67 -8.99 -0.65
CA ASP A 37 -11.79 -8.81 0.79
C ASP A 37 -12.92 -7.86 1.20
N CYS A 38 -13.63 -7.24 0.25
CA CYS A 38 -14.75 -6.34 0.54
C CYS A 38 -15.76 -6.22 -0.62
N LEU A 39 -17.05 -6.30 -0.29
CA LEU A 39 -18.18 -6.10 -1.20
C LEU A 39 -18.83 -4.75 -0.97
N VAL A 40 -19.34 -4.14 -2.04
CA VAL A 40 -20.11 -2.89 -1.96
C VAL A 40 -21.58 -3.25 -1.72
N VAL A 41 -22.16 -2.77 -0.62
CA VAL A 41 -23.60 -2.97 -0.38
C VAL A 41 -24.36 -1.86 -1.08
N VAL A 42 -25.25 -2.23 -2.01
CA VAL A 42 -25.99 -1.28 -2.86
C VAL A 42 -27.49 -1.38 -2.65
N ARG A 43 -28.16 -0.23 -2.75
CA ARG A 43 -29.62 -0.12 -2.80
C ARG A 43 -30.01 0.63 -4.06
N GLY A 44 -30.46 -0.11 -5.08
CA GLY A 44 -30.87 0.49 -6.35
C GLY A 44 -29.78 1.30 -7.05
N GLY A 45 -28.51 0.92 -6.88
CA GLY A 45 -27.34 1.61 -7.46
C GLY A 45 -26.57 2.48 -6.47
N GLU A 46 -27.23 2.95 -5.40
CA GLU A 46 -26.59 3.79 -4.38
C GLU A 46 -25.75 2.93 -3.41
N PRO A 47 -24.48 3.28 -3.13
CA PRO A 47 -23.66 2.56 -2.16
C PRO A 47 -24.09 2.93 -0.73
N VAL A 48 -24.78 1.99 -0.06
CA VAL A 48 -25.34 2.20 1.29
C VAL A 48 -24.48 1.60 2.40
N GLY A 49 -23.54 0.73 2.07
CA GLY A 49 -22.72 0.03 3.05
C GLY A 49 -21.56 -0.72 2.42
N ARG A 50 -20.81 -1.43 3.27
CA ARG A 50 -19.75 -2.35 2.85
C ARG A 50 -19.78 -3.62 3.68
N LEU A 51 -19.34 -4.73 3.09
CA LEU A 51 -19.14 -5.98 3.81
C LEU A 51 -17.71 -6.46 3.59
N ASP A 52 -16.88 -6.42 4.63
CA ASP A 52 -15.51 -6.95 4.59
C ASP A 52 -15.43 -8.39 5.10
N CYS A 53 -14.38 -9.11 4.66
CA CYS A 53 -14.09 -10.48 5.07
C CYS A 53 -14.04 -10.67 6.58
N ARG A 54 -13.50 -9.71 7.33
CA ARG A 54 -13.36 -9.84 8.79
C ARG A 54 -14.71 -9.72 9.49
N SER A 55 -15.54 -8.77 9.07
CA SER A 55 -16.90 -8.59 9.58
C SER A 55 -17.78 -9.78 9.24
N ALA A 56 -17.71 -10.27 7.99
CA ALA A 56 -18.43 -11.46 7.56
C ALA A 56 -18.00 -12.71 8.35
N LEU A 57 -16.69 -12.95 8.46
CA LEU A 57 -16.14 -14.08 9.22
C LEU A 57 -16.52 -13.99 10.71
N GLY A 58 -16.41 -12.80 11.32
CA GLY A 58 -16.78 -12.58 12.71
C GLY A 58 -18.24 -12.95 12.97
N ALA A 59 -19.15 -12.41 12.15
CA ALA A 59 -20.57 -12.71 12.26
C ALA A 59 -20.90 -14.20 12.02
N LEU A 60 -20.18 -14.89 11.13
CA LEU A 60 -20.34 -16.33 10.91
C LEU A 60 -19.84 -17.18 12.09
N LEU A 61 -18.78 -16.74 12.78
CA LEU A 61 -18.25 -17.42 13.96
C LEU A 61 -19.12 -17.19 15.20
N ASP A 62 -19.74 -16.02 15.31
CA ASP A 62 -20.64 -15.67 16.42
C ASP A 62 -22.06 -16.25 16.26
N ALA A 63 -22.41 -16.73 15.06
CA ALA A 63 -23.72 -17.30 14.78
C ALA A 63 -23.90 -18.68 15.42
N ASP A 64 -24.44 -18.73 16.63
CA ASP A 64 -24.80 -19.97 17.30
C ASP A 64 -25.92 -20.72 16.57
N GLY A 65 -25.68 -22.00 16.25
CA GLY A 65 -26.71 -22.90 15.74
C GLY A 65 -27.09 -22.70 14.27
N TRP A 66 -26.46 -21.74 13.57
CA TRP A 66 -26.63 -21.55 12.13
C TRP A 66 -25.72 -22.48 11.34
N ARG A 67 -26.24 -23.07 10.26
CA ARG A 67 -25.46 -23.85 9.30
C ARG A 67 -25.48 -23.16 7.92
N PRO A 68 -24.39 -23.28 7.15
CA PRO A 68 -24.39 -22.91 5.74
C PRO A 68 -25.58 -23.56 5.01
N GLY A 69 -26.51 -22.75 4.51
CA GLY A 69 -27.73 -23.19 3.82
C GLY A 69 -29.04 -23.04 4.60
N ASP A 70 -29.00 -22.68 5.89
CA ASP A 70 -30.23 -22.36 6.63
C ASP A 70 -30.86 -21.07 6.10
N ALA A 71 -32.17 -21.11 5.87
CA ALA A 71 -32.92 -19.95 5.37
C ALA A 71 -32.95 -18.79 6.36
N ASP A 72 -32.86 -19.08 7.66
CA ASP A 72 -32.91 -18.13 8.77
C ASP A 72 -31.52 -17.59 9.18
N GLY A 73 -30.55 -17.63 8.26
CA GLY A 73 -29.23 -17.06 8.48
C GLY A 73 -29.20 -15.54 8.57
N PRO A 74 -28.09 -14.96 9.10
CA PRO A 74 -27.90 -13.53 9.09
C PRO A 74 -27.88 -12.99 7.66
N THR A 75 -28.40 -11.78 7.48
CA THR A 75 -28.34 -11.05 6.21
C THR A 75 -27.14 -10.11 6.19
N VAL A 76 -26.75 -9.68 4.99
CA VAL A 76 -25.71 -8.66 4.78
C VAL A 76 -26.04 -7.39 5.57
N GLY A 77 -27.29 -6.92 5.53
CA GLY A 77 -27.71 -5.69 6.21
C GLY A 77 -27.57 -5.73 7.74
N ALA A 78 -27.57 -6.91 8.35
CA ALA A 78 -27.38 -7.05 9.79
C ALA A 78 -25.90 -6.93 10.23
N VAL A 79 -24.96 -7.12 9.29
CA VAL A 79 -23.52 -7.21 9.56
C VAL A 79 -22.73 -6.08 8.90
N MET A 80 -23.26 -5.50 7.81
CA MET A 80 -22.55 -4.50 7.02
C MET A 80 -22.05 -3.31 7.85
N GLY A 81 -20.88 -2.82 7.48
CA GLY A 81 -20.35 -1.56 7.99
C GLY A 81 -20.89 -0.34 7.21
N PRO A 82 -20.49 0.86 7.63
CA PRO A 82 -20.81 2.10 6.90
C PRO A 82 -20.29 2.05 5.46
N PRO A 83 -20.87 2.85 4.54
CA PRO A 83 -20.42 2.89 3.15
C PRO A 83 -18.94 3.29 3.05
N LEU A 84 -18.29 2.80 1.99
CA LEU A 84 -16.93 3.19 1.65
C LEU A 84 -16.85 4.69 1.30
N PRO A 85 -15.69 5.33 1.47
CA PRO A 85 -15.49 6.70 1.00
C PRO A 85 -15.76 6.79 -0.50
N THR A 86 -16.41 7.88 -0.91
CA THR A 86 -16.80 8.09 -2.30
C THR A 86 -15.96 9.18 -2.95
N VAL A 87 -15.73 9.02 -4.26
CA VAL A 87 -15.01 9.97 -5.13
C VAL A 87 -15.77 10.13 -6.44
N ALA A 88 -15.60 11.27 -7.12
CA ALA A 88 -16.13 11.45 -8.46
C ALA A 88 -15.19 10.81 -9.50
N PRO A 89 -15.70 10.30 -10.64
CA PRO A 89 -14.86 9.72 -11.70
C PRO A 89 -13.84 10.70 -12.30
N ASP A 90 -14.09 12.00 -12.20
CA ASP A 90 -13.22 13.05 -12.71
C ASP A 90 -12.26 13.61 -11.64
N ASP A 91 -12.30 13.10 -10.41
CA ASP A 91 -11.34 13.46 -9.34
C ASP A 91 -9.94 12.95 -9.68
N SER A 92 -8.93 13.62 -9.13
CA SER A 92 -7.53 13.24 -9.31
C SER A 92 -7.15 12.04 -8.46
N LEU A 93 -6.11 11.32 -8.87
CA LEU A 93 -5.57 10.20 -8.10
C LEU A 93 -5.12 10.62 -6.68
N ALA A 94 -4.59 11.84 -6.54
CA ALA A 94 -4.19 12.37 -5.24
C ALA A 94 -5.36 12.47 -4.25
N THR A 95 -6.57 12.79 -4.74
CA THR A 95 -7.79 12.80 -3.91
C THR A 95 -8.14 11.40 -3.42
N VAL A 96 -7.94 10.37 -4.26
CA VAL A 96 -8.13 8.97 -3.84
C VAL A 96 -7.15 8.58 -2.75
N GLU A 97 -5.86 8.87 -2.95
CA GLU A 97 -4.80 8.56 -1.98
C GLU A 97 -5.07 9.22 -0.62
N GLU A 98 -5.47 10.50 -0.62
CA GLU A 98 -5.85 11.22 0.58
C GLU A 98 -7.01 10.53 1.32
N ARG A 99 -8.05 10.09 0.59
CA ARG A 99 -9.21 9.41 1.17
C ARG A 99 -8.86 8.05 1.77
N LEU A 100 -8.07 7.25 1.07
CA LEU A 100 -7.61 5.95 1.54
C LEU A 100 -6.87 6.08 2.87
N VAL A 101 -5.95 7.06 2.97
CA VAL A 101 -5.16 7.30 4.18
C VAL A 101 -6.00 7.89 5.31
N ALA A 102 -6.80 8.92 5.02
CA ALA A 102 -7.58 9.64 6.04
C ALA A 102 -8.63 8.74 6.71
N GLU A 103 -9.25 7.85 5.95
CA GLU A 103 -10.30 6.95 6.47
C GLU A 103 -9.77 5.57 6.85
N GLY A 104 -8.48 5.29 6.61
CA GLY A 104 -7.84 4.01 6.95
C GLY A 104 -8.45 2.82 6.21
N VAL A 105 -8.86 3.04 4.95
CA VAL A 105 -9.45 2.03 4.08
C VAL A 105 -8.55 1.75 2.89
N ASP A 106 -8.70 0.57 2.30
CA ASP A 106 -7.93 0.09 1.16
C ASP A 106 -8.62 0.33 -0.19
N ARG A 107 -9.87 0.81 -0.20
CA ARG A 107 -10.63 1.10 -1.43
C ARG A 107 -11.61 2.25 -1.28
N VAL A 108 -11.93 2.88 -2.41
CA VAL A 108 -12.97 3.91 -2.55
C VAL A 108 -13.95 3.53 -3.65
N VAL A 109 -15.18 4.03 -3.57
CA VAL A 109 -16.21 3.84 -4.58
C VAL A 109 -16.31 5.10 -5.45
N ALA A 110 -16.14 4.94 -6.76
CA ALA A 110 -16.43 6.00 -7.71
C ALA A 110 -17.94 6.12 -7.88
N VAL A 111 -18.50 7.31 -7.64
CA VAL A 111 -19.94 7.58 -7.72
C VAL A 111 -20.24 8.60 -8.81
N GLY A 112 -21.10 8.23 -9.75
CA GLY A 112 -21.61 9.10 -10.82
C GLY A 112 -23.12 9.19 -10.74
N GLU A 113 -23.68 10.40 -10.75
CA GLU A 113 -25.14 10.63 -10.70
C GLU A 113 -25.85 9.97 -9.50
N GLY A 114 -25.12 9.69 -8.41
CA GLY A 114 -25.64 9.02 -7.20
C GLY A 114 -25.50 7.50 -7.20
N GLU A 115 -24.99 6.92 -8.29
CA GLU A 115 -24.81 5.48 -8.44
C GLU A 115 -23.33 5.10 -8.38
N ALA A 116 -23.03 3.92 -7.83
CA ALA A 116 -21.70 3.35 -7.88
C ALA A 116 -21.35 2.95 -9.32
N VAL A 117 -20.31 3.59 -9.88
CA VAL A 117 -19.86 3.40 -11.28
C VAL A 117 -18.49 2.72 -11.38
N GLY A 118 -17.84 2.46 -10.24
CA GLY A 118 -16.59 1.74 -10.18
C GLY A 118 -15.96 1.74 -8.79
N VAL A 119 -14.85 1.01 -8.65
CA VAL A 119 -14.05 0.93 -7.43
C VAL A 119 -12.58 1.18 -7.78
N VAL A 120 -11.86 1.85 -6.87
CA VAL A 120 -10.40 2.00 -6.92
C VAL A 120 -9.83 1.44 -5.63
N THR A 121 -8.88 0.52 -5.74
CA THR A 121 -8.14 -0.01 -4.59
C THR A 121 -6.83 0.74 -4.38
N ALA A 122 -6.23 0.61 -3.19
CA ALA A 122 -4.90 1.11 -2.89
C ALA A 122 -3.86 0.50 -3.83
N GLY A 123 -4.05 -0.75 -4.27
CA GLY A 123 -3.21 -1.39 -5.27
C GLY A 123 -3.28 -0.68 -6.62
N ASP A 124 -4.47 -0.30 -7.07
CA ASP A 124 -4.65 0.46 -8.32
C ASP A 124 -4.00 1.83 -8.24
N ALA A 125 -4.15 2.51 -7.09
CA ALA A 125 -3.53 3.82 -6.87
C ALA A 125 -1.99 3.74 -6.88
N LEU A 126 -1.42 2.74 -6.20
CA LEU A 126 0.03 2.48 -6.22
C LEU A 126 0.53 2.13 -7.63
N ALA A 127 -0.19 1.29 -8.36
CA ALA A 127 0.17 0.89 -9.72
C ALA A 127 0.15 2.09 -10.69
N ALA A 128 -0.78 3.03 -10.49
CA ALA A 128 -0.92 4.23 -11.30
C ALA A 128 0.08 5.34 -10.95
N GLY A 129 0.44 5.47 -9.66
CA GLY A 129 1.39 6.47 -9.15
C GLY A 129 2.86 6.10 -9.35
N ALA A 130 3.17 4.82 -9.61
CA ALA A 130 4.54 4.38 -9.85
C ALA A 130 5.11 5.04 -11.12
N PRO A 131 6.23 5.79 -11.04
CA PRO A 131 6.90 6.28 -12.23
C PRO A 131 7.29 5.08 -13.09
N ARG A 132 6.86 5.10 -14.35
CA ARG A 132 7.28 4.10 -15.34
C ARG A 132 8.78 4.32 -15.63
N THR A 133 9.66 3.76 -14.79
CA THR A 133 11.11 3.75 -15.03
C THR A 133 11.48 2.83 -16.20
N GLY A 134 10.52 2.14 -16.80
CA GLY A 134 10.67 1.43 -18.06
C GLY A 134 10.65 2.37 -19.27
N ASP A 135 11.68 3.23 -19.41
CA ASP A 135 12.16 3.47 -20.77
C ASP A 135 12.69 2.12 -21.26
N GLY A 136 11.92 1.51 -22.15
CA GLY A 136 12.40 0.40 -22.95
C GLY A 136 13.49 0.91 -23.87
N ALA A 137 14.67 1.18 -23.30
CA ALA A 137 15.92 1.07 -24.00
C ALA A 137 15.99 -0.38 -24.48
N ARG A 138 15.41 -0.59 -25.67
CA ARG A 138 15.83 -1.68 -26.55
C ARG A 138 17.32 -1.45 -26.70
N GLU A 139 18.11 -2.17 -25.90
CA GLU A 139 19.52 -2.34 -26.15
C GLU A 139 19.59 -3.01 -27.53
N THR A 140 19.68 -2.18 -28.57
CA THR A 140 20.17 -2.62 -29.86
C THR A 140 21.56 -3.14 -29.56
N VAL A 141 21.68 -4.45 -29.38
CA VAL A 141 22.96 -5.15 -29.45
C VAL A 141 23.52 -4.77 -30.83
N PRO A 142 24.56 -3.91 -30.92
CA PRO A 142 25.23 -3.75 -32.19
C PRO A 142 25.93 -5.08 -32.41
N GLY A 143 25.57 -5.74 -33.50
CA GLY A 143 26.32 -6.88 -33.97
C GLY A 143 27.81 -6.55 -34.01
N ASP A 144 28.58 -7.54 -33.56
CA ASP A 144 29.88 -7.95 -34.07
C ASP A 144 30.40 -7.04 -35.21
N GLU A 145 31.53 -6.37 -35.00
CA GLU A 145 32.79 -6.70 -35.67
C GLU A 145 33.96 -5.88 -35.08
N SER A 146 35.06 -6.60 -34.82
CA SER A 146 36.45 -6.18 -35.01
C SER A 146 37.34 -5.74 -33.81
N LEU A 147 38.37 -6.58 -33.65
CA LEU A 147 39.76 -6.31 -33.25
C LEU A 147 40.16 -6.44 -31.77
N ARG A 148 40.56 -7.68 -31.46
CA ARG A 148 41.90 -8.05 -30.97
C ARG A 148 42.82 -6.87 -30.58
N GLY A 149 42.93 -6.68 -29.26
CA GLY A 149 44.20 -6.64 -28.54
C GLY A 149 44.94 -5.30 -28.51
N THR A 150 45.17 -4.79 -27.30
CA THR A 150 46.52 -4.56 -26.76
C THR A 150 46.44 -4.29 -25.26
N ARG A 151 47.43 -4.80 -24.52
CA ARG A 151 47.65 -4.53 -23.10
C ARG A 151 48.38 -3.20 -22.92
N ARG A 152 47.99 -2.43 -21.90
CA ARG A 152 48.72 -1.43 -21.07
C ARG A 152 47.65 -0.94 -20.08
N GLY A 153 47.79 -0.99 -18.75
CA GLY A 153 48.97 -0.80 -17.93
C GLY A 153 49.35 0.68 -17.94
N ASP A 154 48.65 1.53 -17.17
CA ASP A 154 49.25 2.53 -16.29
C ASP A 154 48.24 3.42 -15.53
N GLU A 155 48.59 3.66 -14.27
CA GLU A 155 48.49 4.93 -13.50
C GLU A 155 47.13 5.57 -13.18
N GLY A 156 46.80 5.59 -11.89
CA GLY A 156 46.01 6.67 -11.28
C GLY A 156 46.83 7.96 -11.17
N PRO A 157 46.18 9.10 -10.92
CA PRO A 157 46.17 9.55 -9.53
C PRO A 157 44.88 10.24 -9.08
N LEU A 158 44.82 10.39 -7.76
CA LEU A 158 43.88 11.14 -6.93
C LEU A 158 43.80 12.63 -7.33
N GLY A 159 42.63 13.23 -7.16
CA GLY A 159 42.42 14.68 -7.19
C GLY A 159 41.00 15.00 -6.73
N ALA A 160 40.89 15.85 -5.72
CA ALA A 160 39.72 16.10 -4.90
C ALA A 160 38.86 17.28 -5.41
N ASP A 161 37.87 17.65 -4.58
CA ASP A 161 37.13 18.93 -4.52
C ASP A 161 35.87 18.96 -5.41
N GLY A 162 34.63 19.08 -4.92
CA GLY A 162 34.13 19.83 -3.77
C GLY A 162 33.22 20.94 -4.30
N GLY A 163 31.92 20.90 -3.98
CA GLY A 163 31.04 22.04 -4.25
C GLY A 163 29.55 21.72 -4.33
N VAL A 164 28.85 21.73 -3.18
CA VAL A 164 27.54 22.38 -3.06
C VAL A 164 27.46 23.04 -1.68
N ASP A 165 27.62 24.36 -1.66
CA ASP A 165 27.28 25.21 -0.52
C ASP A 165 25.87 25.76 -0.70
N ALA A 166 25.10 25.67 0.40
CA ALA A 166 24.20 26.67 0.98
C ALA A 166 23.06 27.27 0.11
N ALA A 167 21.84 27.48 0.59
CA ALA A 167 21.21 27.29 1.89
C ALA A 167 19.72 27.66 1.74
N SER A 168 18.87 27.15 2.62
CA SER A 168 17.90 28.02 3.29
C SER A 168 17.46 27.36 4.58
N GLY A 169 17.87 27.95 5.70
CA GLY A 169 17.54 27.48 7.03
C GLY A 169 16.13 27.90 7.43
N THR A 170 15.53 27.13 8.32
CA THR A 170 14.49 27.61 9.22
C THR A 170 14.67 26.89 10.55
N ALA A 171 14.58 27.69 11.62
CA ALA A 171 14.91 27.32 12.99
C ALA A 171 14.01 26.21 13.56
N ALA A 172 14.63 25.30 14.32
CA ALA A 172 14.02 24.48 15.36
C ALA A 172 15.16 24.14 16.34
N ALA A 173 15.13 24.67 17.57
CA ALA A 173 14.57 24.02 18.75
C ALA A 173 15.32 22.71 19.06
N ASP A 174 15.93 22.64 20.25
CA ASP A 174 16.56 21.43 20.81
C ASP A 174 15.67 20.20 20.61
N VAL A 175 16.00 19.39 19.61
CA VAL A 175 15.47 18.04 19.47
C VAL A 175 16.53 17.13 20.05
N SER A 176 16.28 16.62 21.26
CA SER A 176 16.97 15.43 21.72
C SER A 176 16.75 14.35 20.68
N GLU A 177 17.82 13.96 19.98
CA GLU A 177 17.78 12.82 19.05
C GLU A 177 17.18 11.62 19.80
N PRO A 178 16.18 10.92 19.25
CA PRO A 178 15.74 9.69 19.84
C PRO A 178 16.94 8.76 19.84
N ALA A 179 17.50 8.47 21.01
CA ALA A 179 18.61 7.55 21.15
C ALA A 179 18.19 6.24 20.48
N THR A 180 18.77 5.96 19.31
CA THR A 180 18.54 4.74 18.55
C THR A 180 19.09 3.60 19.39
N GLN A 181 18.23 3.01 20.22
CA GLN A 181 18.60 1.88 21.06
C GLN A 181 18.91 0.68 20.16
N GLY A 182 20.14 0.19 20.20
CA GLY A 182 20.58 -0.96 19.40
C GLY A 182 20.67 -2.22 20.25
N VAL A 183 20.87 -3.37 19.60
CA VAL A 183 21.11 -4.64 20.27
C VAL A 183 22.61 -4.93 20.31
N CYS A 184 23.16 -5.27 21.47
CA CYS A 184 24.54 -5.73 21.62
C CYS A 184 24.74 -7.07 20.92
N GLU A 185 25.73 -7.17 20.04
CA GLU A 185 26.00 -8.38 19.24
C GLU A 185 26.69 -9.51 20.04
N SER A 186 27.17 -9.21 21.25
CA SER A 186 27.82 -10.18 22.14
C SER A 186 26.83 -10.84 23.12
N CYS A 187 25.96 -10.05 23.76
CA CYS A 187 25.02 -10.53 24.79
C CYS A 187 23.54 -10.46 24.40
N GLY A 188 23.19 -9.79 23.30
CA GLY A 188 21.81 -9.64 22.83
C GLY A 188 20.96 -8.63 23.61
N ALA A 189 21.54 -7.86 24.53
CA ALA A 189 20.80 -6.85 25.29
C ALA A 189 20.51 -5.60 24.43
N LEU A 190 19.32 -5.02 24.58
CA LEU A 190 18.95 -3.75 23.94
C LEU A 190 19.52 -2.58 24.77
N VAL A 191 20.50 -1.84 24.25
CA VAL A 191 21.24 -0.81 24.99
C VAL A 191 21.37 0.46 24.12
N PRO A 192 21.20 1.66 24.68
CA PRO A 192 21.30 2.91 23.92
C PRO A 192 22.74 3.26 23.52
N ASP A 193 23.72 2.90 24.35
CA ASP A 193 25.12 3.29 24.18
C ASP A 193 25.98 2.09 23.74
N LEU A 194 25.90 1.76 22.44
CA LEU A 194 26.75 0.76 21.81
C LEU A 194 28.02 1.40 21.25
N VAL A 195 29.14 0.68 21.37
CA VAL A 195 30.42 1.08 20.79
C VAL A 195 30.91 0.00 19.84
N THR A 196 31.62 0.42 18.79
CA THR A 196 32.22 -0.53 17.84
C THR A 196 33.54 -1.07 18.39
N ASP A 197 33.62 -2.38 18.62
CA ASP A 197 34.84 -3.09 18.96
C ASP A 197 35.02 -4.27 18.01
N ASN A 198 36.18 -4.36 17.34
CA ASN A 198 36.47 -5.37 16.31
C ASN A 198 35.42 -5.47 15.17
N GLY A 199 34.75 -4.35 14.85
CA GLY A 199 33.71 -4.29 13.83
C GLY A 199 32.33 -4.78 14.30
N GLN A 200 32.18 -5.08 15.59
CA GLN A 200 30.92 -5.48 16.21
C GLN A 200 30.38 -4.38 17.14
N ALA A 201 29.06 -4.24 17.21
CA ALA A 201 28.39 -3.31 18.12
C ALA A 201 28.19 -3.95 19.50
N VAL A 202 28.99 -3.53 20.48
CA VAL A 202 29.02 -4.12 21.83
C VAL A 202 28.71 -3.08 22.92
N CYS A 203 28.08 -3.52 24.01
CA CYS A 203 27.81 -2.67 25.18
C CYS A 203 29.07 -2.51 26.05
N PRO A 204 29.12 -1.52 26.96
CA PRO A 204 30.27 -1.29 27.84
C PRO A 204 30.66 -2.52 28.68
N GLU A 205 29.67 -3.29 29.14
CA GLU A 205 29.92 -4.50 29.95
C GLU A 205 30.61 -5.61 29.14
N CYS A 206 30.26 -5.78 27.87
CA CYS A 206 30.88 -6.80 27.01
C CYS A 206 32.25 -6.37 26.46
N ARG A 207 32.58 -5.09 26.51
CA ARG A 207 33.88 -4.57 26.06
C ARG A 207 35.01 -4.83 27.06
N GLU A 208 34.68 -4.91 28.35
CA GLU A 208 35.67 -5.07 29.44
C GLU A 208 36.01 -6.53 29.76
N VAL A 209 35.46 -7.49 29.00
CA VAL A 209 35.62 -8.95 29.20
C VAL A 209 36.64 -9.54 28.23
#